data_AF-A0A843TNY6-F1
#
_entry.id   AF-A0A843TNY6-F1
#
_cell.length_a   1.000
_cell.length_b   1.000
_cell.length_c   1.000
_cell.angle_alpha   90.00
_cell.angle_beta   90.00
_cell.angle_gamma   90.00
#
_symmetry.space_group_name_H-M   'P 1'
#
loop_
_entity.id
_entity.type
_entity.pdbx_description
1 polymer ?
#
loop_
_entity_poly.entity_id
_entity_poly.type
_entity_poly.pdbx_seq_one_letter_code
_entity_poly.pdbx_strand_id
1 'polypeptide(L)'
;MPLFISDEEFELCHHDSAQVAERADQFIRDLHRQLETVRAGADAASIAAEHTCSLIEQRYAAVSADHAKLHTENASLAASVEQRLSELAEARAEKHNLHLKAIAKDGEIERLTVEATELHKSKRQLLELVEQKDAEIGEKNATIQSYLEKIIHLTDNAALKEAKLQENEAELARCHAECTRLSQEKELIGKHNQWLNDELTVKVNNLIEVRRAHMEYEADISGKLADVERQLNETSKLLKRSEERVRELESRLKTLEEELLSSKDAAAATEDHYVAELATVSL
;
A
#
# COMPACT_ATOMS: atom_id res chain seq x y z
N MET A 1 105.42 -68.90 -125.18
CA MET A 1 106.29 -67.71 -125.29
C MET A 1 106.61 -67.24 -123.89
N PRO A 2 107.89 -66.96 -123.56
CA PRO A 2 108.26 -66.54 -122.22
C PRO A 2 107.79 -65.10 -121.98
N LEU A 3 107.00 -64.86 -120.92
CA LEU A 3 106.45 -63.53 -120.58
C LEU A 3 107.51 -62.49 -120.17
N PHE A 4 108.76 -62.92 -119.98
CA PHE A 4 109.87 -62.13 -119.43
C PHE A 4 110.87 -61.62 -120.48
N ILE A 5 110.67 -61.97 -121.75
CA ILE A 5 111.54 -61.59 -122.86
C ILE A 5 110.68 -61.43 -124.12
N SER A 6 110.87 -60.37 -124.88
CA SER A 6 110.18 -60.23 -126.17
C SER A 6 110.78 -61.20 -127.20
N ASP A 7 110.02 -61.52 -128.25
CA ASP A 7 110.48 -62.46 -129.29
C ASP A 7 111.80 -62.00 -129.95
N GLU A 8 111.98 -60.69 -130.10
CA GLU A 8 113.20 -60.08 -130.65
C GLU A 8 114.40 -60.25 -129.71
N GLU A 9 114.21 -60.15 -128.39
CA GLU A 9 115.27 -60.34 -127.39
C GLU A 9 115.60 -61.83 -127.19
N PHE A 10 114.65 -62.73 -127.44
CA PHE A 10 114.84 -64.18 -127.32
C PHE A 10 115.71 -64.74 -128.45
N GLU A 11 115.47 -64.32 -129.70
CA GLU A 11 116.26 -64.70 -130.88
C GLU A 11 117.75 -64.31 -130.74
N LEU A 12 118.05 -63.17 -130.13
CA LEU A 12 119.42 -62.67 -129.92
C LEU A 12 120.20 -63.40 -128.82
N CYS A 13 119.50 -63.97 -127.84
CA CYS A 13 120.09 -64.51 -126.60
C CYS A 13 119.90 -66.03 -126.44
N HIS A 14 119.21 -66.71 -127.36
CA HIS A 14 118.89 -68.15 -127.26
C HIS A 14 120.13 -69.05 -127.10
N HIS A 15 121.29 -68.59 -127.53
CA HIS A 15 122.57 -69.33 -127.44
C HIS A 15 123.24 -69.19 -126.07
N ASP A 16 122.82 -68.22 -125.24
CA ASP A 16 123.35 -67.97 -123.90
C ASP A 16 122.26 -68.22 -122.84
N SER A 17 122.19 -69.48 -122.39
CA SER A 17 121.24 -69.89 -121.36
C SER A 17 121.36 -69.11 -120.04
N ALA A 18 122.54 -68.54 -119.74
CA ALA A 18 122.74 -67.76 -118.52
C ALA A 18 122.06 -66.39 -118.64
N GLN A 19 122.13 -65.74 -119.81
CA GLN A 19 121.49 -64.45 -120.06
C GLN A 19 119.96 -64.55 -120.08
N VAL A 20 119.41 -65.64 -120.63
CA VAL A 20 117.97 -65.94 -120.60
C VAL A 20 117.49 -66.19 -119.16
N ALA A 21 118.27 -66.93 -118.35
CA ALA A 21 117.97 -67.17 -116.94
C ALA A 21 118.05 -65.88 -116.10
N GLU A 22 119.03 -65.01 -116.35
CA GLU A 22 119.17 -63.73 -115.65
C GLU A 22 117.99 -62.77 -115.93
N ARG A 23 117.48 -62.74 -117.17
CA ARG A 23 116.26 -62.00 -117.52
C ARG A 23 115.01 -62.56 -116.84
N ALA A 24 114.88 -63.88 -116.75
CA ALA A 24 113.80 -64.52 -116.01
C ALA A 24 113.89 -64.19 -114.50
N ASP A 25 115.08 -64.27 -113.91
CA ASP A 25 115.32 -63.95 -112.50
C ASP A 25 115.06 -62.48 -112.18
N GLN A 26 115.44 -61.56 -113.09
CA GLN A 26 115.15 -60.13 -112.96
C GLN A 26 113.65 -59.88 -113.00
N PHE A 27 112.93 -60.48 -113.95
CA PHE A 27 111.48 -60.39 -114.05
C PHE A 27 110.77 -60.96 -112.82
N ILE A 28 111.23 -62.12 -112.31
CA ILE A 28 110.72 -62.73 -111.08
C ILE A 28 110.99 -61.82 -109.86
N ARG A 29 112.17 -61.21 -109.76
CA ARG A 29 112.50 -60.25 -108.69
C ARG A 29 111.64 -58.99 -108.76
N ASP A 30 111.40 -58.47 -109.95
CA ASP A 30 110.57 -57.28 -110.15
C ASP A 30 109.08 -57.57 -109.86
N LEU A 31 108.56 -58.73 -110.27
CA LEU A 31 107.22 -59.20 -109.89
C LEU A 31 107.10 -59.43 -108.39
N HIS A 32 108.10 -60.03 -107.74
CA HIS A 32 108.11 -60.16 -106.29
C HIS A 32 108.09 -58.79 -105.61
N ARG A 33 108.88 -57.82 -106.10
CA ARG A 33 108.89 -56.46 -105.55
C ARG A 33 107.54 -55.76 -105.73
N GLN A 34 106.89 -55.91 -106.89
CA GLN A 34 105.55 -55.37 -107.12
C GLN A 34 104.51 -56.05 -106.22
N LEU A 35 104.57 -57.37 -106.07
CA LEU A 35 103.70 -58.13 -105.19
C LEU A 35 103.88 -57.71 -103.72
N GLU A 36 105.11 -57.56 -103.24
CA GLU A 36 105.40 -57.07 -101.89
C GLU A 36 104.93 -55.61 -101.70
N THR A 37 105.02 -54.76 -102.74
CA THR A 37 104.51 -53.38 -102.67
C THR A 37 102.99 -53.35 -102.58
N VAL A 38 102.30 -54.16 -103.40
CA VAL A 38 100.84 -54.28 -103.37
C VAL A 38 100.38 -54.91 -102.05
N ARG A 39 101.10 -55.92 -101.56
CA ARG A 39 100.83 -56.56 -100.25
C ARG A 39 100.99 -55.55 -99.12
N ALA A 40 102.11 -54.82 -99.05
CA ALA A 40 102.31 -53.78 -98.03
C ALA A 40 101.26 -52.66 -98.13
N GLY A 41 100.85 -52.28 -99.35
CA GLY A 41 99.77 -51.33 -99.57
C GLY A 41 98.40 -51.84 -99.08
N ALA A 42 98.10 -53.11 -99.33
CA ALA A 42 96.88 -53.76 -98.84
C ALA A 42 96.88 -53.91 -97.31
N ASP A 43 98.00 -54.28 -96.71
CA ASP A 43 98.18 -54.38 -95.26
C ASP A 43 98.02 -53.00 -94.59
N ALA A 44 98.64 -51.95 -95.15
CA ALA A 44 98.49 -50.59 -94.66
C ALA A 44 97.03 -50.08 -94.78
N ALA A 45 96.34 -50.41 -95.88
CA ALA A 45 94.93 -50.09 -96.05
C ALA A 45 94.04 -50.85 -95.05
N SER A 46 94.34 -52.12 -94.75
CA SER A 46 93.65 -52.92 -93.74
C SER A 46 93.82 -52.30 -92.35
N ILE A 47 95.05 -51.96 -91.96
CA ILE A 47 95.35 -51.31 -90.67
C ILE A 47 94.62 -49.96 -90.56
N ALA A 48 94.64 -49.14 -91.62
CA ALA A 48 93.95 -47.86 -91.64
C ALA A 48 92.42 -48.02 -91.51
N ALA A 49 91.86 -49.05 -92.15
CA ALA A 49 90.44 -49.39 -92.02
C ALA A 49 90.10 -49.82 -90.58
N GLU A 50 90.88 -50.73 -89.98
CA GLU A 50 90.70 -51.18 -88.59
C GLU A 50 90.80 -50.04 -87.58
N HIS A 51 91.80 -49.16 -87.74
CA HIS A 51 91.95 -47.98 -86.89
C HIS A 51 90.76 -47.04 -87.03
N THR A 52 90.28 -46.81 -88.27
CA THR A 52 89.12 -45.96 -88.53
C THR A 52 87.85 -46.56 -87.93
N CYS A 53 87.63 -47.88 -88.08
CA CYS A 53 86.53 -48.60 -87.45
C CYS A 53 86.57 -48.46 -85.93
N SER A 54 87.74 -48.69 -85.31
CA SER A 54 87.93 -48.57 -83.86
C SER A 54 87.59 -47.16 -83.33
N LEU A 55 88.00 -46.12 -84.05
CA LEU A 55 87.70 -44.73 -83.68
C LEU A 55 86.19 -44.43 -83.78
N ILE A 56 85.54 -44.95 -84.83
CA ILE A 56 84.09 -44.79 -85.01
C ILE A 56 83.33 -45.52 -83.91
N GLU A 57 83.72 -46.75 -83.57
CA GLU A 57 83.13 -47.53 -82.48
C GLU A 57 83.26 -46.81 -81.13
N GLN A 58 84.45 -46.27 -80.83
CA GLN A 58 84.67 -45.52 -79.59
C GLN A 58 83.80 -44.25 -79.54
N ARG A 59 83.70 -43.51 -80.65
CA ARG A 59 82.85 -42.31 -80.73
C ARG A 59 81.38 -42.66 -80.61
N TYR A 60 80.93 -43.73 -81.26
CA TYR A 60 79.57 -44.22 -81.16
C TYR A 60 79.24 -44.58 -79.71
N ALA A 61 80.11 -45.35 -79.04
CA ALA A 61 79.94 -45.72 -77.64
C ALA A 61 79.85 -44.50 -76.71
N ALA A 62 80.71 -43.49 -76.91
CA ALA A 62 80.67 -42.25 -76.13
C ALA A 62 79.35 -41.48 -76.33
N VAL A 63 78.93 -41.29 -77.59
CA VAL A 63 77.67 -40.60 -77.91
C VAL A 63 76.45 -41.37 -77.38
N SER A 64 76.46 -42.70 -77.47
CA SER A 64 75.40 -43.54 -76.92
C SER A 64 75.33 -43.44 -75.39
N ALA A 65 76.46 -43.37 -74.70
CA ALA A 65 76.50 -43.17 -73.25
C ALA A 65 75.95 -41.80 -72.84
N ASP A 66 76.35 -40.73 -73.54
CA ASP A 66 75.83 -39.37 -73.31
C ASP A 66 74.32 -39.29 -73.59
N HIS A 67 73.86 -39.93 -74.68
CA HIS A 67 72.44 -40.02 -75.00
C HIS A 67 71.66 -40.77 -73.90
N ALA A 68 72.19 -41.89 -73.40
CA ALA A 68 71.56 -42.61 -72.30
C ALA A 68 71.47 -41.75 -71.03
N LYS A 69 72.54 -41.02 -70.69
CA LYS A 69 72.55 -40.10 -69.55
C LYS A 69 71.51 -38.99 -69.70
N LEU A 70 71.52 -38.29 -70.84
CA LEU A 70 70.53 -37.24 -71.13
C LEU A 70 69.10 -37.78 -71.12
N HIS A 71 68.89 -39.00 -71.62
CA HIS A 71 67.58 -39.63 -71.59
C HIS A 71 67.10 -39.89 -70.16
N THR A 72 67.97 -40.39 -69.28
CA THR A 72 67.65 -40.59 -67.86
C THR A 72 67.40 -39.27 -67.12
N GLU A 73 68.22 -38.25 -67.37
CA GLU A 73 68.02 -36.91 -66.77
C GLU A 73 66.69 -36.31 -67.21
N ASN A 74 66.37 -36.36 -68.51
CA ASN A 74 65.11 -35.84 -69.03
C ASN A 74 63.89 -36.61 -68.46
N ALA A 75 63.99 -37.93 -68.33
CA ALA A 75 62.95 -38.74 -67.69
C ALA A 75 62.75 -38.34 -66.22
N SER A 76 63.84 -38.10 -65.48
CA SER A 76 63.78 -37.66 -64.08
C SER A 76 63.17 -36.26 -63.92
N LEU A 77 63.53 -35.33 -64.83
CA LEU A 77 62.97 -33.98 -64.85
C LEU A 77 61.48 -34.01 -65.22
N ALA A 78 61.08 -34.83 -66.19
CA ALA A 78 59.68 -35.00 -66.57
C ALA A 78 58.84 -35.51 -65.39
N ALA A 79 59.32 -36.53 -64.67
CA ALA A 79 58.67 -37.04 -63.46
C ALA A 79 58.58 -35.97 -62.36
N SER A 80 59.65 -35.20 -62.14
CA SER A 80 59.63 -34.11 -61.17
C SER A 80 58.64 -32.99 -61.55
N VAL A 81 58.50 -32.66 -62.83
CA VAL A 81 57.53 -31.67 -63.30
C VAL A 81 56.11 -32.18 -63.08
N GLU A 82 55.84 -33.44 -63.42
CA GLU A 82 54.52 -34.05 -63.21
C GLU A 82 54.13 -34.07 -61.73
N GLN A 83 55.07 -34.43 -60.83
CA GLN A 83 54.87 -34.35 -59.39
C GLN A 83 54.53 -32.92 -58.93
N ARG A 84 55.30 -31.92 -59.38
CA ARG A 84 55.06 -30.51 -59.00
C ARG A 84 53.73 -29.97 -59.54
N LEU A 85 53.30 -30.44 -60.71
CA LEU A 85 51.98 -30.11 -61.25
C LEU A 85 50.86 -30.70 -60.40
N SER A 86 51.01 -31.93 -59.89
CA SER A 86 50.06 -32.55 -58.96
C SER A 86 49.97 -31.78 -57.64
N GLU A 87 51.12 -31.49 -57.02
CA GLU A 87 51.18 -30.70 -55.77
C GLU A 87 50.53 -29.32 -55.93
N LEU A 88 50.77 -28.65 -57.07
CA LEU A 88 50.16 -27.35 -57.36
C LEU A 88 48.63 -27.45 -57.56
N ALA A 89 48.14 -28.53 -58.17
CA ALA A 89 46.72 -28.76 -58.35
C ALA A 89 46.02 -29.02 -57.00
N GLU A 90 46.62 -29.83 -56.14
CA GLU A 90 46.14 -30.09 -54.78
C GLU A 90 46.09 -28.81 -53.94
N ALA A 91 47.19 -28.03 -53.91
CA ALA A 91 47.23 -26.76 -53.18
C ALA A 91 46.20 -25.75 -53.68
N ARG A 92 45.93 -25.72 -55.00
CA ARG A 92 44.88 -24.86 -55.58
C ARG A 92 43.48 -25.31 -55.16
N ALA A 93 43.23 -26.62 -55.13
CA ALA A 93 41.96 -27.17 -54.66
C ALA A 93 41.73 -26.89 -53.17
N GLU A 94 42.74 -27.07 -52.33
CA GLU A 94 42.69 -26.74 -50.91
C GLU A 94 42.43 -25.25 -50.67
N LYS A 95 43.15 -24.37 -51.38
CA LYS A 95 42.92 -22.92 -51.33
C LYS A 95 41.47 -22.57 -51.67
N HIS A 96 40.93 -23.16 -52.74
CA HIS A 96 39.54 -22.89 -53.14
C HIS A 96 38.55 -23.38 -52.07
N ASN A 97 38.77 -24.56 -51.51
CA ASN A 97 37.93 -25.10 -50.43
C ASN A 97 37.97 -24.22 -49.17
N LEU A 98 39.15 -23.75 -48.76
CA LEU A 98 39.29 -22.82 -47.64
C LEU A 98 38.58 -21.49 -47.91
N HIS A 99 38.64 -20.97 -49.14
CA HIS A 99 37.93 -19.76 -49.51
C HIS A 99 36.40 -19.91 -49.40
N LEU A 100 35.85 -21.05 -49.86
CA LEU A 100 34.43 -21.35 -49.70
C LEU A 100 34.02 -21.45 -48.22
N LYS A 101 34.85 -22.08 -47.38
CA LYS A 101 34.61 -22.14 -45.93
C LYS A 101 34.64 -20.76 -45.27
N ALA A 102 35.54 -19.86 -45.71
CA ALA A 102 35.60 -18.50 -45.22
C ALA A 102 34.30 -17.73 -45.54
N ILE A 103 33.82 -17.80 -46.79
CA ILE A 103 32.56 -17.16 -47.21
C ILE A 103 31.37 -17.70 -46.38
N ALA A 104 31.32 -19.01 -46.14
CA ALA A 104 30.26 -19.60 -45.33
C ALA A 104 30.29 -19.10 -43.88
N LYS A 105 31.49 -18.87 -43.32
CA LYS A 105 31.66 -18.33 -41.96
C LYS A 105 31.30 -16.85 -41.90
N ASP A 106 31.64 -16.07 -42.91
CA ASP A 106 31.24 -14.66 -42.98
C ASP A 106 29.71 -14.51 -42.99
N GLY A 107 29.00 -15.34 -43.76
CA GLY A 107 27.53 -15.36 -43.76
C GLY A 107 26.92 -15.78 -42.41
N GLU A 108 27.57 -16.69 -41.67
CA GLU A 108 27.14 -17.06 -40.31
C GLU A 108 27.33 -15.89 -39.34
N ILE A 109 28.45 -15.16 -39.44
CA ILE A 109 28.75 -13.97 -38.62
C ILE A 109 27.72 -12.87 -38.89
N GLU A 110 27.40 -12.58 -40.15
CA GLU A 110 26.39 -11.58 -40.51
C GLU A 110 25.02 -11.93 -39.94
N ARG A 111 24.57 -13.18 -40.09
CA ARG A 111 23.31 -13.66 -39.52
C ARG A 111 23.27 -13.49 -38.00
N LEU A 112 24.30 -13.94 -37.30
CA LEU A 112 24.39 -13.81 -35.84
C LEU A 112 24.43 -12.34 -35.39
N THR A 113 25.07 -11.48 -36.17
CA THR A 113 25.11 -10.03 -35.90
C THR A 113 23.71 -9.43 -35.99
N VAL A 114 22.94 -9.78 -37.02
CA VAL A 114 21.54 -9.33 -37.16
C VAL A 114 20.71 -9.81 -35.98
N GLU A 115 20.76 -11.10 -35.65
CA GLU A 115 20.01 -11.68 -34.52
C GLU A 115 20.37 -11.00 -33.19
N ALA A 116 21.66 -10.74 -32.93
CA ALA A 116 22.10 -10.02 -31.74
C ALA A 116 21.53 -8.59 -31.68
N THR A 117 21.48 -7.87 -32.80
CA THR A 117 20.90 -6.53 -32.84
C THR A 117 19.39 -6.52 -32.62
N GLU A 118 18.67 -7.52 -33.14
CA GLU A 118 17.22 -7.69 -32.93
C GLU A 118 16.91 -8.04 -31.47
N LEU A 119 17.67 -8.97 -30.88
CA LEU A 119 17.59 -9.29 -29.46
C LEU A 119 17.89 -8.07 -28.59
N HIS A 120 18.90 -7.27 -28.93
CA HIS A 120 19.21 -6.02 -28.20
C HIS A 120 18.07 -4.99 -28.30
N LYS A 121 17.39 -4.88 -29.44
CA LYS A 121 16.22 -4.01 -29.61
C LYS A 121 15.05 -4.52 -28.76
N SER A 122 14.73 -5.81 -28.84
CA SER A 122 13.65 -6.42 -28.05
C SER A 122 13.90 -6.30 -26.55
N LYS A 123 15.12 -6.57 -26.08
CA LYS A 123 15.53 -6.39 -24.68
C LYS A 123 15.30 -4.96 -24.20
N ARG A 124 15.66 -3.96 -25.02
CA ARG A 124 15.47 -2.54 -24.67
C ARG A 124 13.99 -2.19 -24.53
N GLN A 125 13.15 -2.62 -25.46
CA GLN A 125 11.70 -2.41 -25.40
C GLN A 125 11.08 -3.05 -24.15
N LEU A 126 11.55 -4.23 -23.76
CA LEU A 126 11.10 -4.88 -22.52
C LEU A 126 11.51 -4.11 -21.27
N LEU A 127 12.73 -3.57 -21.23
CA LEU A 127 13.18 -2.73 -20.11
C LEU A 127 12.36 -1.43 -20.00
N GLU A 128 12.11 -0.75 -21.12
CA GLU A 128 11.25 0.44 -21.17
C GLU A 128 9.83 0.14 -20.66
N LEU A 129 9.27 -1.02 -21.02
CA LEU A 129 7.96 -1.46 -20.54
C LEU A 129 7.96 -1.74 -19.02
N VAL A 130 9.03 -2.34 -18.49
CA VAL A 130 9.18 -2.57 -17.05
C VAL A 130 9.24 -1.23 -16.29
N GLU A 131 10.05 -0.28 -16.75
CA GLU A 131 10.15 1.06 -16.16
C GLU A 131 8.79 1.78 -16.15
N GLN A 132 8.03 1.69 -17.25
CA GLN A 132 6.67 2.23 -17.31
C GLN A 132 5.74 1.56 -16.30
N LYS A 133 5.79 0.23 -16.17
CA LYS A 133 4.94 -0.51 -15.22
C LYS A 133 5.29 -0.22 -13.77
N ASP A 134 6.57 -0.05 -13.46
CA ASP A 134 7.01 0.35 -12.12
C ASP A 134 6.52 1.76 -11.77
N ALA A 135 6.54 2.70 -12.72
CA ALA A 135 5.97 4.04 -12.54
C ALA A 135 4.45 3.97 -12.28
N GLU A 136 3.69 3.21 -13.07
CA GLU A 136 2.24 3.00 -12.86
C GLU A 136 1.93 2.39 -11.48
N ILE A 137 2.75 1.42 -11.04
CA ILE A 137 2.62 0.81 -9.70
C ILE A 137 2.90 1.86 -8.62
N GLY A 138 3.94 2.69 -8.79
CA GLY A 138 4.26 3.79 -7.88
C GLY A 138 3.10 4.78 -7.70
N GLU A 139 2.48 5.21 -8.79
CA GLU A 139 1.32 6.13 -8.76
C GLU A 139 0.10 5.50 -8.06
N LYS A 140 -0.19 4.23 -8.35
CA LYS A 140 -1.27 3.49 -7.68
C LYS A 140 -1.02 3.34 -6.19
N ASN A 141 0.22 3.01 -5.80
CA ASN A 141 0.60 2.90 -4.39
C ASN A 141 0.46 4.24 -3.66
N ALA A 142 0.87 5.35 -4.27
CA ALA A 142 0.67 6.69 -3.71
C ALA A 142 -0.82 7.03 -3.53
N THR A 143 -1.66 6.65 -4.49
CA THR A 143 -3.12 6.83 -4.41
C THR A 143 -3.74 5.99 -3.29
N ILE A 144 -3.33 4.72 -3.17
CA ILE A 144 -3.77 3.82 -2.10
C ILE A 144 -3.38 4.38 -0.73
N GLN A 145 -2.16 4.89 -0.60
CA GLN A 145 -1.68 5.51 0.65
C GLN A 145 -2.52 6.72 1.05
N SER A 146 -2.87 7.59 0.09
CA SER A 146 -3.76 8.73 0.32
C SER A 146 -5.16 8.30 0.80
N TYR A 147 -5.72 7.24 0.21
CA TYR A 147 -6.99 6.68 0.69
C TYR A 147 -6.90 6.08 2.08
N LEU A 148 -5.79 5.40 2.40
CA LEU A 148 -5.56 4.83 3.72
C LEU A 148 -5.49 5.93 4.78
N GLU A 149 -4.73 7.00 4.53
CA GLU A 149 -4.65 8.18 5.42
C GLU A 149 -6.02 8.81 5.65
N LYS A 150 -6.82 8.94 4.58
CA LYS A 150 -8.20 9.45 4.69
C LYS A 150 -9.10 8.56 5.54
N ILE A 151 -8.99 7.23 5.40
CA ILE A 151 -9.76 6.29 6.22
C ILE A 151 -9.37 6.44 7.69
N ILE A 152 -8.07 6.46 8.01
CA ILE A 152 -7.58 6.64 9.37
C ILE A 152 -8.13 7.93 9.97
N HIS A 153 -8.00 9.06 9.26
CA HIS A 153 -8.50 10.35 9.74
C HIS A 153 -10.01 10.34 9.99
N LEU A 154 -10.80 9.71 9.12
CA LEU A 154 -12.25 9.60 9.29
C LEU A 154 -12.62 8.70 10.47
N THR A 155 -11.89 7.59 10.67
CA THR A 155 -12.07 6.68 11.80
C THR A 155 -11.76 7.38 13.13
N ASP A 156 -10.65 8.12 13.21
CA ASP A 156 -10.27 8.87 14.42
C ASP A 156 -11.31 9.95 14.75
N ASN A 157 -11.78 10.68 13.74
CA ASN A 157 -12.81 11.70 13.92
C ASN A 157 -14.16 11.09 14.34
N ALA A 158 -14.52 9.91 13.81
CA ALA A 158 -15.72 9.19 14.23
C ALA A 158 -15.61 8.76 15.70
N ALA A 159 -14.48 8.17 16.10
CA ALA A 159 -14.23 7.78 17.48
C ALA A 159 -14.31 8.97 18.46
N LEU A 160 -13.77 10.13 18.08
CA LEU A 160 -13.86 11.35 18.87
C LEU A 160 -15.30 11.85 19.01
N LYS A 161 -16.10 11.79 17.94
CA LYS A 161 -17.52 12.15 17.98
C LYS A 161 -18.33 11.19 18.83
N GLU A 162 -18.07 9.89 18.73
CA GLU A 162 -18.72 8.84 19.52
C GLU A 162 -18.47 9.07 21.02
N ALA A 163 -17.21 9.34 21.41
CA ALA A 163 -16.86 9.62 22.81
C ALA A 163 -17.60 10.86 23.34
N LYS A 164 -17.68 11.94 22.57
CA LYS A 164 -18.44 13.15 22.94
C LYS A 164 -19.94 12.89 23.04
N LEU A 165 -20.48 12.06 22.15
CA LEU A 165 -21.89 11.67 22.20
C LEU A 165 -22.20 10.93 23.51
N GLN A 166 -21.36 9.94 23.86
CA GLN A 166 -21.50 9.18 25.10
C GLN A 166 -21.40 10.06 26.36
N GLU A 167 -20.51 11.05 26.36
CA GLU A 167 -20.39 12.03 27.45
C GLU A 167 -21.68 12.85 27.61
N ASN A 168 -22.20 13.40 26.51
CA ASN A 168 -23.45 14.16 26.50
C ASN A 168 -24.66 13.31 26.90
N GLU A 169 -24.73 12.05 26.46
CA GLU A 169 -25.80 11.12 26.85
C GLU A 169 -25.75 10.82 28.35
N ALA A 170 -24.55 10.63 28.91
CA ALA A 170 -24.37 10.46 30.34
C ALA A 170 -24.77 11.71 31.14
N GLU A 171 -24.45 12.91 30.64
CA GLU A 171 -24.91 14.18 31.23
C GLU A 171 -26.42 14.33 31.17
N LEU A 172 -27.03 14.04 30.02
CA LEU A 172 -28.48 14.08 29.86
C LEU A 172 -29.18 13.13 30.83
N ALA A 173 -28.65 11.91 31.00
CA ALA A 173 -29.17 10.94 31.96
C ALA A 173 -29.08 11.46 33.40
N ARG A 174 -27.96 12.10 33.79
CA ARG A 174 -27.81 12.75 35.11
C ARG A 174 -28.82 13.88 35.31
N CYS A 175 -28.94 14.79 34.35
CA CYS A 175 -29.90 15.90 34.39
C CYS A 175 -31.34 15.38 34.48
N HIS A 176 -31.68 14.32 33.74
CA HIS A 176 -33.00 13.72 33.80
C HIS A 176 -33.30 13.14 35.18
N ALA A 177 -32.35 12.40 35.78
CA ALA A 177 -32.49 11.86 37.13
C ALA A 177 -32.66 12.98 38.17
N GLU A 178 -31.92 14.08 38.05
CA GLU A 178 -32.07 15.23 38.92
C GLU A 178 -33.42 15.93 38.75
N CYS A 179 -33.89 16.12 37.52
CA CYS A 179 -35.23 16.64 37.23
C CYS A 179 -36.33 15.76 37.85
N THR A 180 -36.21 14.43 37.75
CA THR A 180 -37.15 13.50 38.39
C THR A 180 -37.15 13.67 39.91
N ARG A 181 -35.97 13.75 40.54
CA ARG A 181 -35.85 13.99 41.99
C ARG A 181 -36.50 15.31 42.41
N LEU A 182 -36.19 16.41 41.72
CA LEU A 182 -36.76 17.73 42.01
C LEU A 182 -38.28 17.75 41.81
N SER A 183 -38.79 17.03 40.81
CA SER A 183 -40.24 16.90 40.59
C SER A 183 -40.92 16.18 41.76
N GLN A 184 -40.32 15.10 42.28
CA GLN A 184 -40.82 14.38 43.46
C GLN A 184 -40.79 15.27 44.72
N GLU A 185 -39.70 16.01 44.94
CA GLU A 185 -39.59 16.96 46.06
C GLU A 185 -40.65 18.06 45.98
N LYS A 186 -40.88 18.61 44.78
CA LYS A 186 -41.94 19.60 44.53
C LYS A 186 -43.32 19.04 44.86
N GLU A 187 -43.62 17.81 44.44
CA GLU A 187 -44.91 17.15 44.72
C GLU A 187 -45.10 16.96 46.23
N LEU A 188 -44.05 16.53 46.95
CA LEU A 188 -44.09 16.33 48.40
C LEU A 188 -44.35 17.66 49.14
N ILE A 189 -43.64 18.73 48.76
CA ILE A 189 -43.86 20.07 49.32
C ILE A 189 -45.29 20.57 49.02
N GLY A 190 -45.79 20.32 47.80
CA GLY A 190 -47.17 20.65 47.43
C GLY A 190 -48.20 19.95 48.31
N LYS A 191 -48.05 18.64 48.55
CA LYS A 191 -48.90 17.87 49.47
C LYS A 191 -48.81 18.40 50.91
N HIS A 192 -47.62 18.75 51.38
CA HIS A 192 -47.43 19.30 52.72
C HIS A 192 -48.12 20.67 52.89
N ASN A 193 -47.96 21.56 51.92
CA ASN A 193 -48.61 22.87 51.92
C ASN A 193 -50.14 22.74 51.92
N GLN A 194 -50.69 21.83 51.10
CA GLN A 194 -52.13 21.56 51.08
C GLN A 194 -52.62 21.07 52.45
N TRP A 195 -51.94 20.08 53.03
CA TRP A 195 -52.28 19.55 54.35
C TRP A 195 -52.24 20.63 55.44
N LEU A 196 -51.21 21.49 55.45
CA LEU A 196 -51.11 22.59 56.41
C LEU A 196 -52.27 23.59 56.24
N ASN A 197 -52.65 23.91 55.00
CA ASN A 197 -53.76 24.81 54.74
C ASN A 197 -55.10 24.20 55.18
N ASP A 198 -55.31 22.91 54.96
CA ASP A 198 -56.51 22.19 55.43
C ASP A 198 -56.58 22.19 56.96
N GLU A 199 -55.47 21.88 57.65
CA GLU A 199 -55.37 21.89 59.12
C GLU A 199 -55.62 23.29 59.70
N LEU A 200 -55.03 24.33 59.09
CA LEU A 200 -55.27 25.73 59.49
C LEU A 200 -56.74 26.12 59.29
N THR A 201 -57.35 25.70 58.17
CA THR A 201 -58.77 25.95 57.88
C THR A 201 -59.67 25.29 58.93
N VAL A 202 -59.39 24.03 59.28
CA VAL A 202 -60.11 23.31 60.35
C VAL A 202 -59.97 24.04 61.68
N LYS A 203 -58.76 24.45 62.07
CA LYS A 203 -58.54 25.19 63.33
C LYS A 203 -59.26 26.53 63.36
N VAL A 204 -59.26 27.29 62.25
CA VAL A 204 -59.99 28.56 62.15
C VAL A 204 -61.49 28.35 62.27
N ASN A 205 -62.05 27.34 61.58
CA ASN A 205 -63.47 27.01 61.68
C ASN A 205 -63.85 26.61 63.12
N ASN A 206 -63.07 25.76 63.77
CA ASN A 206 -63.28 25.39 65.18
C ASN A 206 -63.24 26.61 66.11
N LEU A 207 -62.29 27.54 65.91
CA LEU A 207 -62.22 28.78 66.68
C LEU A 207 -63.44 29.68 66.45
N ILE A 208 -63.95 29.76 65.22
CA ILE A 208 -65.17 30.52 64.89
C ILE A 208 -66.38 29.89 65.57
N GLU A 209 -66.52 28.56 65.55
CA GLU A 209 -67.61 27.85 66.24
C GLU A 209 -67.56 28.07 67.75
N VAL A 210 -66.38 27.96 68.37
CA VAL A 210 -66.19 28.24 69.79
C VAL A 210 -66.54 29.69 70.10
N ARG A 211 -66.08 30.66 69.30
CA ARG A 211 -66.45 32.09 69.48
C ARG A 211 -67.96 32.31 69.33
N ARG A 212 -68.62 31.64 68.39
CA ARG A 212 -70.08 31.73 68.22
C ARG A 212 -70.81 31.20 69.45
N ALA A 213 -70.45 30.01 69.93
CA ALA A 213 -71.00 29.43 71.15
C ALA A 213 -70.77 30.33 72.37
N HIS A 214 -69.60 30.97 72.50
CA HIS A 214 -69.34 31.96 73.55
C HIS A 214 -70.24 33.19 73.41
N MET A 215 -70.40 33.75 72.21
CA MET A 215 -71.29 34.89 71.99
C MET A 215 -72.76 34.56 72.30
N GLU A 216 -73.23 33.37 71.90
CA GLU A 216 -74.58 32.88 72.22
C GLU A 216 -74.77 32.73 73.74
N TYR A 217 -73.78 32.17 74.43
CA TYR A 217 -73.77 32.06 75.89
C TYR A 217 -73.72 33.43 76.58
N GLU A 218 -72.85 34.35 76.14
CA GLU A 218 -72.78 35.72 76.65
C GLU A 218 -74.09 36.48 76.44
N ALA A 219 -74.74 36.32 75.28
CA ALA A 219 -76.04 36.91 74.99
C ALA A 219 -77.14 36.34 75.90
N ASP A 220 -77.16 35.01 76.11
CA ASP A 220 -78.09 34.35 77.04
C ASP A 220 -77.89 34.84 78.49
N ILE A 221 -76.65 34.89 78.97
CA ILE A 221 -76.32 35.41 80.31
C ILE A 221 -76.66 36.90 80.43
N SER A 222 -76.36 37.71 79.41
CA SER A 222 -76.70 39.14 79.39
C SER A 222 -78.22 39.35 79.41
N GLY A 223 -78.97 38.52 78.68
CA GLY A 223 -80.43 38.50 78.72
C GLY A 223 -80.97 38.16 80.12
N LYS A 224 -80.46 37.08 80.73
CA LYS A 224 -80.79 36.70 82.11
C LYS A 224 -80.46 37.80 83.11
N LEU A 225 -79.31 38.47 82.96
CA LEU A 225 -78.90 39.59 83.81
C LEU A 225 -79.87 40.77 83.66
N ALA A 226 -80.22 41.15 82.44
CA ALA A 226 -81.18 42.24 82.17
C ALA A 226 -82.58 41.93 82.75
N ASP A 227 -83.03 40.68 82.68
CA ASP A 227 -84.28 40.24 83.30
C ASP A 227 -84.23 40.33 84.83
N VAL A 228 -83.13 39.90 85.45
CA VAL A 228 -82.91 40.04 86.90
C VAL A 228 -82.86 41.51 87.30
N GLU A 229 -82.17 42.37 86.54
CA GLU A 229 -82.14 43.82 86.77
C GLU A 229 -83.54 44.45 86.68
N ARG A 230 -84.37 44.02 85.72
CA ARG A 230 -85.77 44.47 85.60
C ARG A 230 -86.60 44.03 86.81
N GLN A 231 -86.50 42.78 87.23
CA GLN A 231 -87.20 42.26 88.42
C GLN A 231 -86.75 42.99 89.70
N LEU A 232 -85.46 43.26 89.85
CA LEU A 232 -84.92 44.04 90.96
C LEU A 232 -85.48 45.47 90.98
N ASN A 233 -85.55 46.12 89.82
CA ASN A 233 -86.13 47.46 89.69
C ASN A 233 -87.64 47.46 90.00
N GLU A 234 -88.38 46.44 89.58
CA GLU A 234 -89.80 46.28 89.90
C GLU A 234 -90.03 46.06 91.39
N THR A 235 -89.27 45.16 92.02
CA THR A 235 -89.34 44.90 93.47
C THR A 235 -88.93 46.14 94.28
N SER A 236 -87.90 46.86 93.86
CA SER A 236 -87.50 48.15 94.45
C SER A 236 -88.62 49.20 94.35
N LYS A 237 -89.29 49.31 93.20
CA LYS A 237 -90.45 50.20 93.03
C LYS A 237 -91.64 49.79 93.91
N LEU A 238 -91.93 48.49 94.02
CA LEU A 238 -92.98 47.97 94.91
C LEU A 238 -92.66 48.24 96.38
N LEU A 239 -91.41 48.03 96.79
CA LEU A 239 -90.92 48.34 98.13
C LEU A 239 -91.11 49.83 98.42
N LYS A 240 -90.70 50.73 97.51
CA LYS A 240 -90.87 52.18 97.68
C LYS A 240 -92.35 52.58 97.83
N ARG A 241 -93.25 52.04 97.01
CA ARG A 241 -94.69 52.27 97.15
C ARG A 241 -95.23 51.75 98.49
N SER A 242 -94.74 50.61 98.95
CA SER A 242 -95.07 50.07 100.27
C SER A 242 -94.60 51.01 101.38
N GLU A 243 -93.35 51.48 101.33
CA GLU A 243 -92.81 52.47 102.28
C GLU A 243 -93.58 53.79 102.26
N GLU A 244 -93.96 54.30 101.08
CA GLU A 244 -94.82 55.49 100.95
C GLU A 244 -96.19 55.26 101.57
N ARG A 245 -96.78 54.09 101.36
CA ARG A 245 -98.07 53.74 101.96
C ARG A 245 -97.97 53.53 103.47
N VAL A 246 -96.86 52.98 103.97
CA VAL A 246 -96.55 52.91 105.40
C VAL A 246 -96.44 54.32 105.97
N ARG A 247 -95.68 55.22 105.32
CA ARG A 247 -95.59 56.64 105.73
C ARG A 247 -96.94 57.37 105.72
N GLU A 248 -97.80 57.11 104.74
CA GLU A 248 -99.17 57.65 104.70
C GLU A 248 -100.05 57.09 105.82
N LEU A 249 -99.94 55.79 106.12
CA LEU A 249 -100.65 55.19 107.24
C LEU A 249 -100.14 55.73 108.58
N GLU A 250 -98.82 55.87 108.75
CA GLU A 250 -98.20 56.48 109.93
C GLU A 250 -98.66 57.92 110.11
N SER A 251 -98.73 58.73 109.04
CA SER A 251 -99.23 60.11 109.14
C SER A 251 -100.72 60.17 109.46
N ARG A 252 -101.54 59.27 108.90
CA ARG A 252 -102.96 59.14 109.27
C ARG A 252 -103.16 58.72 110.72
N LEU A 253 -102.36 57.77 111.19
CA LEU A 253 -102.40 57.30 112.57
C LEU A 253 -102.04 58.45 113.51
N LYS A 254 -101.03 59.24 113.16
CA LYS A 254 -100.66 60.45 113.88
C LYS A 254 -101.77 61.52 113.89
N THR A 255 -102.43 61.78 112.77
CA THR A 255 -103.59 62.70 112.74
C THR A 255 -104.76 62.17 113.56
N LEU A 256 -105.02 60.87 113.55
CA LEU A 256 -106.05 60.26 114.41
C LEU A 256 -105.67 60.33 115.89
N GLU A 257 -104.39 60.17 116.24
CA GLU A 257 -103.89 60.39 117.59
C GLU A 257 -104.07 61.85 118.03
N GLU A 258 -103.76 62.81 117.16
CA GLU A 258 -103.95 64.24 117.39
C GLU A 258 -105.44 64.62 117.49
N GLU A 259 -106.32 64.03 116.67
CA GLU A 259 -107.78 64.18 116.77
C GLU A 259 -108.34 63.56 118.04
N LEU A 260 -107.82 62.40 118.47
CA LEU A 260 -108.19 61.75 119.72
C LEU A 260 -107.74 62.60 120.92
N LEU A 261 -106.53 63.16 120.89
CA LEU A 261 -106.02 64.11 121.87
C LEU A 261 -106.89 65.37 121.92
N SER A 262 -107.22 65.95 120.76
CA SER A 262 -108.11 67.11 120.64
C SER A 262 -109.52 66.81 121.16
N SER A 263 -110.08 65.64 120.86
CA SER A 263 -111.37 65.19 121.40
C SER A 263 -111.30 64.95 122.90
N LYS A 264 -110.17 64.44 123.41
CA LYS A 264 -109.95 64.24 124.84
C LYS A 264 -109.81 65.57 125.56
N ASP A 265 -109.09 66.52 124.99
CA ASP A 265 -108.91 67.87 125.55
C ASP A 265 -110.22 68.66 125.49
N ALA A 266 -111.03 68.49 124.45
CA ALA A 266 -112.39 69.02 124.37
C ALA A 266 -113.32 68.40 125.43
N ALA A 267 -113.22 67.08 125.65
CA ALA A 267 -113.95 66.41 126.72
C ALA A 267 -113.50 66.86 128.11
N ALA A 268 -112.19 67.02 128.33
CA ALA A 268 -111.63 67.55 129.58
C ALA A 268 -112.05 69.01 129.83
N ALA A 269 -112.09 69.85 128.78
CA ALA A 269 -112.58 71.23 128.87
C ALA A 269 -114.08 71.31 129.21
N THR A 270 -114.90 70.38 128.71
CA THR A 270 -116.30 70.26 129.14
C THR A 270 -116.42 69.79 130.59
N GLU A 271 -115.53 68.91 131.04
CA GLU A 271 -115.47 68.42 132.42
C GLU A 271 -115.06 69.54 133.39
N ASP A 272 -114.05 70.34 133.05
CA ASP A 272 -113.60 71.52 133.81
C ASP A 272 -114.68 72.63 133.86
N HIS A 273 -115.47 72.80 132.80
CA HIS A 273 -116.61 73.73 132.80
C HIS A 273 -117.71 73.31 133.79
N TYR A 274 -118.02 72.00 133.89
CA TYR A 274 -118.96 71.47 134.87
C TYR A 274 -118.40 71.52 136.32
N VAL A 275 -117.09 71.33 136.50
CA VAL A 275 -116.43 71.47 137.81
C VAL A 275 -116.44 72.92 138.29
N ALA A 276 -116.27 73.89 137.38
CA ALA A 276 -116.37 75.32 137.69
C ALA A 276 -117.80 75.77 138.06
N GLU A 277 -118.84 75.15 137.50
CA GLU A 277 -120.25 75.40 137.87
C GLU A 277 -120.63 74.81 139.25
N LEU A 278 -119.89 73.82 139.76
CA LEU A 278 -120.13 73.20 141.07
C LEU A 278 -119.41 73.89 142.24
N ALA A 279 -118.40 74.74 141.98
CA ALA A 279 -117.53 75.32 143.01
C ALA A 279 -118.03 76.62 143.68
N THR A 280 -119.17 77.20 143.28
CA THR A 280 -119.74 78.43 143.90
C THR A 280 -121.08 78.23 144.61
N VAL A 281 -121.53 76.97 144.81
CA VAL A 281 -122.74 76.61 145.60
C VAL A 281 -122.36 76.15 147.03
N SER A 282 -121.30 76.69 147.64
CA SER A 282 -121.02 76.44 149.07
C SER A 282 -120.36 77.65 149.75
N LEU A 283 -121.22 78.34 150.53
CA LEU A 283 -121.04 79.50 151.43
C LEU A 283 -121.14 80.90 150.80
#